data_AF-A0A7S3KBQ4-F1
#
_entry.id   AF-A0A7S3KBQ4-F1
#
_cell.length_a   1.000
_cell.length_b   1.000
_cell.length_c   1.000
_cell.angle_alpha   90.00
_cell.angle_beta   90.00
_cell.angle_gamma   90.00
#
_symmetry.space_group_name_H-M   'P 1'
#
loop_
_entity.id
_entity.type
_entity.pdbx_description
1 polymer ?
#
loop_
_entity_poly.entity_id
_entity_poly.type
_entity_poly.pdbx_seq_one_letter_code
_entity_poly.pdbx_strand_id
1 'polypeptide(L)'
;MEANKEIELTGLQDTIDSAHEDGKIPFFFDTTGNAERFLTYTASVIDIAKHQVGIQLGATTVDDVKEDIRLRFKGAMAYGKTLVFFLDKLAGNFKSDYFDPDYCPEEIFDPVAIRDAEVYMKCVREEENVDNFGGKGNFMMKDEFKVIVVSTRDLDDEDNGQFEERMPMDHMRIIRIV
;
A
#
# COMPACT_ATOMS: atom_id res chain seq x y z
N MET A 1 11.41 -11.53 -12.67
CA MET A 1 10.81 -11.75 -11.34
C MET A 1 9.87 -12.95 -11.43
N GLU A 2 9.84 -13.85 -10.47
CA GLU A 2 8.96 -15.04 -10.52
C GLU A 2 7.83 -14.93 -9.50
N ALA A 3 6.63 -15.40 -9.85
CA ALA A 3 5.51 -15.44 -8.92
C ALA A 3 5.79 -16.47 -7.83
N ASN A 4 5.54 -16.10 -6.57
CA ASN A 4 5.53 -17.07 -5.48
C ASN A 4 4.27 -17.94 -5.51
N LYS A 5 3.18 -17.44 -6.13
CA LYS A 5 1.88 -18.10 -6.17
C LYS A 5 1.02 -17.59 -7.34
N GLU A 6 0.26 -18.48 -7.96
CA GLU A 6 -0.82 -18.12 -8.89
C GLU A 6 -2.19 -18.39 -8.22
N ILE A 7 -3.15 -17.49 -8.39
CA ILE A 7 -4.49 -17.60 -7.80
C ILE A 7 -5.57 -17.14 -8.78
N GLU A 8 -6.79 -17.67 -8.63
CA GLU A 8 -7.99 -17.03 -9.18
C GLU A 8 -8.39 -15.83 -8.29
N LEU A 9 -9.14 -14.87 -8.87
CA LEU A 9 -9.65 -13.69 -8.13
C LEU A 9 -10.46 -14.06 -6.88
N THR A 10 -11.15 -15.20 -6.90
CA THR A 10 -11.94 -15.72 -5.77
C THR A 10 -11.08 -16.00 -4.53
N GLY A 11 -9.78 -16.28 -4.71
CA GLY A 11 -8.82 -16.52 -3.64
C GLY A 11 -8.07 -15.27 -3.16
N LEU A 12 -8.47 -14.07 -3.61
CA LEU A 12 -7.79 -12.82 -3.30
C LEU A 12 -7.73 -12.56 -1.79
N GLN A 13 -8.87 -12.60 -1.10
CA GLN A 13 -8.95 -12.27 0.33
C GLN A 13 -8.13 -13.25 1.18
N ASP A 14 -8.28 -14.55 0.96
CA ASP A 14 -7.52 -15.58 1.70
C ASP A 14 -6.01 -15.43 1.49
N THR A 15 -5.60 -15.02 0.29
CA THR A 15 -4.18 -14.79 -0.02
C THR A 15 -3.66 -13.52 0.63
N ILE A 16 -4.47 -12.45 0.73
CA ILE A 16 -4.12 -11.25 1.48
C ILE A 16 -3.88 -11.60 2.95
N ASP A 17 -4.77 -12.39 3.53
CA ASP A 17 -4.74 -12.76 4.94
C ASP A 17 -3.50 -13.63 5.24
N SER A 18 -3.30 -14.69 4.46
CA SER A 18 -2.13 -15.57 4.59
C SER A 18 -0.81 -14.83 4.37
N ALA A 19 -0.74 -13.87 3.43
CA ALA A 19 0.49 -13.09 3.24
C ALA A 19 0.87 -12.30 4.50
N HIS A 20 -0.11 -11.63 5.12
CA HIS A 20 0.13 -10.85 6.33
C HIS A 20 0.45 -11.71 7.54
N GLU A 21 -0.21 -12.87 7.69
CA GLU A 21 0.11 -13.85 8.74
C GLU A 21 1.58 -14.32 8.64
N ASP A 22 2.10 -14.42 7.42
CA ASP A 22 3.49 -14.77 7.14
C ASP A 22 4.45 -13.55 7.19
N GLY A 23 3.97 -12.38 7.64
CA GLY A 23 4.77 -11.16 7.74
C GLY A 23 5.15 -10.55 6.40
N LYS A 24 4.34 -10.75 5.35
CA LYS A 24 4.56 -10.21 3.99
C LYS A 24 3.40 -9.35 3.49
N ILE A 25 3.73 -8.35 2.70
CA ILE A 25 2.75 -7.57 1.92
C ILE A 25 2.50 -8.29 0.61
N PRO A 26 1.25 -8.66 0.27
CA PRO A 26 0.96 -9.24 -1.02
C PRO A 26 1.09 -8.18 -2.12
N PHE A 27 1.83 -8.52 -3.17
CA PHE A 27 1.98 -7.74 -4.39
C PHE A 27 1.37 -8.51 -5.56
N PHE A 28 0.18 -8.10 -5.97
CA PHE A 28 -0.58 -8.74 -7.03
C PHE A 28 -0.23 -8.18 -8.41
N PHE A 29 -0.01 -9.07 -9.36
CA PHE A 29 0.02 -8.80 -10.79
C PHE A 29 -1.27 -9.32 -11.41
N ASP A 30 -2.10 -8.41 -11.92
CA ASP A 30 -3.40 -8.71 -12.52
C ASP A 30 -3.58 -7.96 -13.84
N THR A 31 -3.29 -8.64 -14.94
CA THR A 31 -3.43 -8.10 -16.30
C THR A 31 -4.90 -7.89 -16.71
N THR A 32 -5.86 -8.43 -15.97
CA THR A 32 -7.29 -8.31 -16.26
C THR A 32 -7.92 -7.04 -15.67
N GLY A 33 -7.27 -6.44 -14.66
CA GLY A 33 -7.77 -5.29 -13.90
C GLY A 33 -8.98 -5.58 -13.01
N ASN A 34 -9.30 -6.85 -12.77
CA ASN A 34 -10.46 -7.22 -11.96
C ASN A 34 -10.20 -7.06 -10.45
N ALA A 35 -8.97 -7.27 -10.00
CA ALA A 35 -8.57 -7.04 -8.61
C ALA A 35 -8.69 -5.57 -8.22
N GLU A 36 -8.20 -4.65 -9.07
CA GLU A 36 -8.36 -3.20 -8.86
C GLU A 36 -9.83 -2.82 -8.70
N ARG A 37 -10.69 -3.29 -9.63
CA ARG A 37 -12.13 -3.00 -9.58
C ARG A 37 -12.76 -3.51 -8.29
N PHE A 38 -12.45 -4.74 -7.90
CA PHE A 38 -12.95 -5.31 -6.65
C PHE A 38 -12.50 -4.49 -5.44
N LEU A 39 -11.22 -4.15 -5.37
CA LEU A 39 -10.59 -3.44 -4.26
C LEU A 39 -11.06 -1.98 -4.15
N THR A 40 -11.43 -1.33 -5.25
CA THR A 40 -11.98 0.02 -5.22
C THR A 40 -13.29 0.11 -4.42
N TYR A 41 -14.06 -0.97 -4.35
CA TYR A 41 -15.29 -1.02 -3.56
C TYR A 41 -15.07 -1.41 -2.10
N THR A 42 -13.99 -2.14 -1.79
CA THR A 42 -13.80 -2.79 -0.49
C THR A 42 -12.64 -2.20 0.34
N ALA A 43 -11.73 -1.47 -0.30
CA ALA A 43 -10.48 -1.00 0.29
C ALA A 43 -10.29 0.52 0.14
N SER A 44 -9.24 1.05 0.76
CA SER A 44 -8.76 2.43 0.55
C SER A 44 -7.67 2.40 -0.52
N VAL A 45 -7.96 2.88 -1.74
CA VAL A 45 -7.04 2.79 -2.88
C VAL A 45 -6.27 4.09 -3.09
N ILE A 46 -4.94 3.99 -3.15
CA ILE A 46 -4.01 5.04 -3.55
C ILE A 46 -3.55 4.73 -4.98
N ASP A 47 -3.89 5.61 -5.93
CA ASP A 47 -3.51 5.46 -7.34
C ASP A 47 -2.19 6.20 -7.60
N ILE A 48 -1.09 5.46 -7.49
CA ILE A 48 0.26 6.00 -7.65
C ILE A 48 0.50 6.44 -9.10
N ALA A 49 -0.04 5.73 -10.07
CA ALA A 49 0.12 6.09 -11.48
C ALA A 49 -0.50 7.46 -11.77
N LYS A 50 -1.69 7.71 -11.25
CA LYS A 50 -2.35 9.01 -11.36
C LYS A 50 -1.57 10.13 -10.66
N HIS A 51 -1.00 9.86 -9.48
CA HIS A 51 -0.14 10.84 -8.81
C HIS A 51 1.11 11.17 -9.64
N GLN A 52 1.77 10.16 -10.22
CA GLN A 52 2.93 10.36 -11.09
C GLN A 52 2.60 11.23 -12.30
N VAL A 53 1.49 10.94 -12.98
CA VAL A 53 1.02 11.78 -14.11
C VAL A 53 0.70 13.19 -13.64
N GLY A 54 0.07 13.34 -12.48
CA GLY A 54 -0.24 14.66 -11.90
C GLY A 54 1.01 15.50 -11.63
N ILE A 55 2.08 14.90 -11.09
CA ILE A 55 3.37 15.55 -10.86
C ILE A 55 3.99 15.98 -12.19
N GLN A 56 4.01 15.09 -13.18
CA GLN A 56 4.59 15.38 -14.50
C GLN A 56 3.87 16.53 -15.22
N LEU A 57 2.56 16.65 -15.03
CA LEU A 57 1.75 17.74 -15.60
C LEU A 57 1.79 19.03 -14.75
N GLY A 58 2.46 19.02 -13.59
CA GLY A 58 2.48 20.14 -12.64
C GLY A 58 1.13 20.41 -11.96
N ALA A 59 0.22 19.42 -11.97
CA ALA A 59 -1.11 19.53 -11.37
C ALA A 59 -1.10 19.25 -9.85
N THR A 60 -0.07 18.57 -9.36
CA THR A 60 0.17 18.29 -7.93
C THR A 60 1.67 18.23 -7.68
N THR A 61 2.09 18.45 -6.44
CA THR A 61 3.49 18.34 -6.02
C THR A 61 3.76 17.00 -5.36
N VAL A 62 5.04 16.64 -5.19
CA VAL A 62 5.43 15.43 -4.45
C VAL A 62 4.93 15.49 -3.00
N ASP A 63 5.02 16.66 -2.36
CA ASP A 63 4.57 16.85 -0.97
C ASP A 63 3.05 16.68 -0.82
N ASP A 64 2.25 17.14 -1.80
CA ASP A 64 0.81 16.88 -1.80
C ASP A 64 0.51 15.38 -1.87
N VAL A 65 1.28 14.62 -2.65
CA VAL A 65 1.13 13.17 -2.78
C VAL A 65 1.52 12.46 -1.49
N LYS A 66 2.62 12.86 -0.84
CA LYS A 66 3.04 12.34 0.46
C LYS A 66 1.96 12.54 1.52
N GLU A 67 1.35 13.72 1.55
CA GLU A 67 0.26 14.02 2.47
C GLU A 67 -1.02 13.22 2.16
N ASP A 68 -1.38 13.04 0.89
CA ASP A 68 -2.54 12.18 0.52
C ASP A 68 -2.30 10.72 0.94
N ILE A 69 -1.09 10.20 0.70
CA ILE A 69 -0.69 8.86 1.15
C ILE A 69 -0.84 8.76 2.67
N ARG A 70 -0.26 9.69 3.44
CA ARG A 70 -0.34 9.70 4.91
C ARG A 70 -1.79 9.73 5.41
N LEU A 71 -2.62 10.61 4.85
CA LEU A 71 -4.02 10.74 5.22
C LEU A 71 -4.81 9.45 4.97
N ARG A 72 -4.61 8.83 3.81
CA ARG A 72 -5.25 7.56 3.46
C ARG A 72 -4.76 6.41 4.31
N PHE A 73 -3.47 6.40 4.64
CA PHE A 73 -2.85 5.45 5.55
C PHE A 73 -3.52 5.52 6.93
N LYS A 74 -3.50 6.70 7.54
CA LYS A 74 -4.13 6.99 8.83
C LYS A 74 -5.62 6.65 8.83
N GLY A 75 -6.34 7.01 7.77
CA GLY A 75 -7.75 6.67 7.61
C GLY A 75 -7.98 5.15 7.59
N ALA A 76 -7.20 4.42 6.79
CA ALA A 76 -7.32 2.97 6.69
C ALA A 76 -7.01 2.28 8.03
N MET A 77 -5.97 2.73 8.75
CA MET A 77 -5.62 2.22 10.08
C MET A 77 -6.75 2.44 11.10
N ALA A 78 -7.35 3.63 11.13
CA ALA A 78 -8.41 3.97 12.08
C ALA A 78 -9.67 3.11 11.92
N TYR A 79 -9.98 2.73 10.67
CA TYR A 79 -11.18 1.98 10.30
C TYR A 79 -10.93 0.49 10.03
N GLY A 80 -9.69 0.01 10.17
CA GLY A 80 -9.35 -1.39 9.88
C GLY A 80 -9.58 -1.79 8.43
N LYS A 81 -9.39 -0.85 7.49
CA LYS A 81 -9.54 -1.11 6.05
C LYS A 81 -8.22 -1.60 5.48
N THR A 82 -8.29 -2.39 4.42
CA THR A 82 -7.14 -2.64 3.57
C THR A 82 -6.75 -1.35 2.84
N LEU A 83 -5.47 -1.02 2.84
CA LEU A 83 -4.89 0.03 2.01
C LEU A 83 -4.25 -0.61 0.77
N VAL A 84 -4.52 -0.05 -0.40
CA VAL A 84 -4.07 -0.58 -1.69
C VAL A 84 -3.21 0.47 -2.37
N PHE A 85 -1.97 0.12 -2.67
CA PHE A 85 -1.14 0.87 -3.59
C PHE A 85 -1.34 0.33 -5.00
N PHE A 86 -2.11 1.06 -5.80
CA PHE A 86 -2.34 0.72 -7.19
C PHE A 86 -1.29 1.40 -8.07
N LEU A 87 -0.51 0.60 -8.78
CA LEU A 87 0.61 1.05 -9.62
C LEU A 87 0.26 1.11 -11.11
N ASP A 88 -0.91 0.58 -11.51
CA ASP A 88 -1.26 0.32 -12.91
C ASP A 88 -0.07 -0.35 -13.64
N LYS A 89 0.44 0.27 -14.71
CA LYS A 89 1.59 -0.21 -15.49
C LYS A 89 2.92 0.42 -15.10
N LEU A 90 2.95 1.26 -14.06
CA LEU A 90 4.15 1.99 -13.65
C LEU A 90 4.85 1.31 -12.49
N ALA A 91 6.16 1.53 -12.37
CA ALA A 91 6.92 1.21 -11.18
C ALA A 91 7.07 2.47 -10.31
N GLY A 92 6.18 2.61 -9.33
CA GLY A 92 6.28 3.65 -8.29
C GLY A 92 7.62 3.56 -7.54
N ASN A 93 8.17 4.68 -7.10
CA ASN A 93 9.44 4.72 -6.39
C ASN A 93 9.22 4.91 -4.88
N PHE A 94 9.00 3.79 -4.20
CA PHE A 94 8.62 3.75 -2.79
C PHE A 94 9.84 3.88 -1.86
N LYS A 95 11.07 3.73 -2.37
CA LYS A 95 12.30 3.92 -1.60
C LYS A 95 12.82 5.37 -1.58
N SER A 96 12.22 6.31 -2.32
CA SER A 96 12.73 7.69 -2.31
C SER A 96 11.70 8.79 -2.51
N ASP A 97 10.60 8.54 -3.23
CA ASP A 97 9.77 9.67 -3.71
C ASP A 97 8.64 10.00 -2.74
N TYR A 98 8.10 8.99 -2.03
CA TYR A 98 6.82 9.11 -1.33
C TYR A 98 6.85 8.82 0.16
N PHE A 99 7.92 8.20 0.65
CA PHE A 99 8.01 7.75 2.05
C PHE A 99 9.24 8.38 2.67
N ASP A 100 9.00 9.11 3.76
CA ASP A 100 10.02 9.75 4.55
C ASP A 100 9.49 9.95 5.99
N PRO A 101 10.39 10.17 6.97
CA PRO A 101 10.01 10.25 8.37
C PRO A 101 9.04 11.39 8.73
N ASP A 102 8.93 12.44 7.91
CA ASP A 102 8.08 13.59 8.19
C ASP A 102 6.61 13.34 7.79
N TYR A 103 6.37 12.41 6.85
CA TYR A 103 5.02 12.05 6.38
C TYR A 103 4.63 10.63 6.80
N CYS A 104 5.31 9.63 6.25
CA CYS A 104 5.12 8.23 6.60
C CYS A 104 6.44 7.47 6.38
N PRO A 105 6.93 6.77 7.42
CA PRO A 105 8.20 6.04 7.36
C PRO A 105 8.12 4.83 6.42
N GLU A 106 9.25 4.37 5.88
CA GLU A 106 9.28 3.17 5.02
C GLU A 106 8.92 1.88 5.78
N GLU A 107 9.11 1.87 7.10
CA GLU A 107 8.76 0.76 8.00
C GLU A 107 7.28 0.35 7.90
N ILE A 108 6.41 1.18 7.32
CA ILE A 108 5.03 0.81 7.02
C ILE A 108 4.90 -0.38 6.05
N PHE A 109 5.96 -0.66 5.26
CA PHE A 109 6.01 -1.79 4.36
C PHE A 109 6.42 -3.10 5.04
N ASP A 110 6.72 -3.07 6.33
CA ASP A 110 6.94 -4.26 7.14
C ASP A 110 5.66 -4.56 7.96
N PRO A 111 4.90 -5.63 7.63
CA PRO A 111 3.67 -5.98 8.33
C PRO A 111 3.82 -6.26 9.82
N VAL A 112 5.02 -6.58 10.28
CA VAL A 112 5.32 -6.81 11.70
C VAL A 112 5.66 -5.49 12.36
N ALA A 113 6.57 -4.70 11.78
CA ALA A 113 7.01 -3.44 12.37
C ALA A 113 5.87 -2.42 12.47
N ILE A 114 4.99 -2.37 11.47
CA ILE A 114 3.86 -1.43 11.47
C ILE A 114 2.87 -1.66 12.62
N ARG A 115 2.85 -2.84 13.24
CA ARG A 115 2.00 -3.10 14.41
C ARG A 115 2.47 -2.38 15.67
N ASP A 116 3.71 -1.88 15.67
CA ASP A 116 4.23 -1.04 16.73
C ASP A 116 3.65 0.37 16.67
N ALA A 117 3.10 0.84 17.79
CA ALA A 117 2.60 2.20 17.92
C ALA A 117 3.66 3.26 17.65
N GLU A 118 4.92 3.00 17.98
CA GLU A 118 6.02 3.93 17.68
C GLU A 118 6.24 4.12 16.17
N VAL A 119 5.87 3.12 15.36
CA VAL A 119 6.00 3.18 13.91
C VAL A 119 4.78 3.86 13.31
N TYR A 120 3.57 3.32 13.53
CA TYR A 120 2.39 3.84 12.83
C TYR A 120 1.98 5.24 13.31
N MET A 121 2.29 5.62 14.55
CA MET A 121 2.01 6.97 15.05
C MET A 121 2.85 8.04 14.35
N LYS A 122 3.95 7.70 13.67
CA LYS A 122 4.69 8.65 12.82
C LYS A 122 3.83 9.17 11.65
N CYS A 123 2.83 8.42 11.21
CA CYS A 123 1.86 8.85 10.20
C CYS A 123 0.68 9.66 10.77
N VAL A 124 0.58 9.83 12.09
CA VAL A 124 -0.56 10.46 12.77
C VAL A 124 -0.12 11.78 13.40
N ARG A 125 -0.70 12.89 12.95
CA ARG A 125 -0.38 14.20 13.52
C ARG A 125 -1.00 14.36 14.91
N GLU A 126 -0.48 15.29 15.70
CA GLU A 126 -0.92 15.50 17.09
C GLU A 126 -2.43 15.80 17.17
N GLU A 127 -2.94 16.64 16.27
CA GLU A 127 -4.35 16.99 16.18
C GLU A 127 -5.25 15.83 15.72
N GLU A 128 -4.66 14.81 15.09
CA GLU A 128 -5.33 13.63 14.58
C GLU A 128 -5.28 12.45 15.54
N ASN A 129 -4.47 12.55 16.60
CA ASN A 129 -4.35 11.54 17.64
C ASN A 129 -5.61 11.55 18.52
N VAL A 130 -6.69 11.01 17.96
CA VAL A 130 -8.00 10.89 18.60
C VAL A 130 -8.55 9.48 18.37
N ASP A 131 -9.24 8.94 19.36
CA ASP A 131 -10.04 7.72 19.18
C ASP A 131 -11.34 8.00 18.41
N ASN A 132 -12.09 6.94 18.11
CA ASN A 132 -13.36 7.01 17.39
C ASN A 132 -14.50 7.74 18.16
N PHE A 133 -14.30 8.03 19.45
CA PHE A 133 -15.23 8.79 20.29
C PHE A 133 -14.74 10.23 20.53
N GLY A 134 -13.61 10.64 19.93
CA GLY A 134 -13.01 11.97 20.08
C GLY A 134 -12.09 12.12 21.30
N GLY A 135 -11.75 11.03 21.98
CA GLY A 135 -10.77 11.03 23.06
C GLY A 135 -9.36 11.29 22.53
N LYS A 136 -8.77 12.42 22.92
CA LYS A 136 -7.41 12.83 22.52
C LYS A 136 -6.36 11.91 23.11
N GLY A 137 -5.31 11.64 22.34
CA GLY A 137 -4.17 10.80 22.75
C GLY A 137 -4.40 9.29 22.60
N ASN A 138 -5.56 8.87 22.08
CA ASN A 138 -6.00 7.48 22.09
C ASN A 138 -6.14 6.87 20.68
N PHE A 139 -5.46 7.42 19.67
CA PHE A 139 -5.45 6.78 18.36
C PHE A 139 -4.86 5.38 18.46
N MET A 140 -5.58 4.38 17.95
CA MET A 140 -5.13 3.00 17.88
C MET A 140 -5.45 2.43 16.51
N MET A 141 -4.43 1.85 15.88
CA MET A 141 -4.63 1.10 14.64
C MET A 141 -5.49 -0.13 14.92
N LYS A 142 -6.41 -0.43 14.00
CA LYS A 142 -7.24 -1.63 14.05
C LYS A 142 -6.47 -2.87 13.59
N ASP A 143 -6.73 -4.01 14.22
CA ASP A 143 -6.07 -5.28 13.91
C ASP A 143 -6.34 -5.71 12.46
N GLU A 144 -7.52 -5.37 11.93
CA GLU A 144 -7.96 -5.70 10.57
C GLU A 144 -7.22 -4.90 9.48
N PHE A 145 -6.50 -3.83 9.83
CA PHE A 145 -5.72 -3.05 8.89
C PHE A 145 -4.68 -3.93 8.17
N LYS A 146 -4.59 -3.77 6.85
CA LYS A 146 -3.71 -4.54 5.95
C LYS A 146 -3.21 -3.63 4.83
N VAL A 147 -2.03 -3.92 4.27
CA VAL A 147 -1.46 -3.19 3.14
C VAL A 147 -1.24 -4.15 1.99
N ILE A 148 -1.61 -3.76 0.77
CA ILE A 148 -1.37 -4.55 -0.44
C ILE A 148 -0.90 -3.66 -1.58
N VAL A 149 -0.21 -4.26 -2.54
CA VAL A 149 0.22 -3.59 -3.78
C VAL A 149 -0.41 -4.31 -4.97
N VAL A 150 -0.87 -3.56 -5.97
CA VAL A 150 -1.47 -4.12 -7.19
C VAL A 150 -0.87 -3.44 -8.42
N SER A 151 -0.46 -4.23 -9.40
CA SER A 151 -0.04 -3.78 -10.72
C SER A 151 -0.82 -4.51 -11.81
N THR A 152 -1.09 -3.83 -12.91
CA THR A 152 -1.70 -4.37 -14.13
C THR A 152 -0.66 -4.78 -15.17
N ARG A 153 0.64 -4.67 -14.85
CA ARG A 153 1.72 -5.19 -15.71
C ARG A 153 1.64 -6.70 -15.79
N ASP A 154 2.10 -7.23 -16.91
CA ASP A 154 2.44 -8.63 -16.97
C ASP A 154 3.68 -8.89 -16.11
N LEU A 155 3.66 -9.95 -15.31
CA LEU A 155 4.81 -10.30 -14.46
C LEU A 155 6.02 -10.75 -15.30
N ASP A 156 5.78 -11.25 -16.51
CA ASP A 156 6.83 -11.69 -17.44
C ASP A 156 7.42 -10.52 -18.27
N ASP A 157 6.96 -9.28 -18.04
CA ASP A 157 7.51 -8.07 -18.67
C ASP A 157 8.99 -7.87 -18.27
N GLU A 158 9.87 -7.72 -19.27
CA GLU A 158 11.33 -7.56 -19.09
C GLU A 158 11.67 -6.31 -18.26
N ASP A 159 10.79 -5.29 -18.28
CA ASP A 159 10.96 -4.04 -17.53
C ASP A 159 10.67 -4.16 -16.03
N ASN A 160 10.21 -5.31 -15.55
CA ASN A 160 9.87 -5.53 -14.13
C ASN A 160 11.08 -5.48 -13.20
N GLY A 161 12.31 -5.48 -13.72
CA GLY A 161 13.53 -5.23 -12.94
C GLY A 161 13.49 -3.89 -12.19
N GLN A 162 12.73 -2.90 -12.67
CA GLN A 162 12.56 -1.61 -11.99
C GLN A 162 11.91 -1.73 -10.62
N PHE A 163 11.08 -2.75 -10.36
CA PHE A 163 10.46 -2.94 -9.05
C PHE A 163 11.50 -3.29 -7.97
N GLU A 164 12.53 -4.07 -8.30
CA GLU A 164 13.59 -4.43 -7.33
C GLU A 164 14.36 -3.20 -6.85
N GLU A 165 14.62 -2.25 -7.76
CA GLU A 165 15.31 -1.01 -7.44
C GLU A 165 14.41 -0.07 -6.62
N ARG A 166 13.12 0.00 -6.94
CA ARG A 166 12.21 1.06 -6.49
C ARG A 166 11.27 0.70 -5.35
N MET A 167 11.05 -0.58 -5.10
CA MET A 167 10.08 -1.08 -4.12
C MET A 167 10.78 -1.89 -3.03
N PRO A 168 10.26 -1.91 -1.79
CA PRO A 168 10.79 -2.73 -0.69
C PRO A 168 10.43 -4.21 -0.88
N MET A 169 10.97 -4.84 -1.93
CA MET A 169 10.61 -6.19 -2.38
C MET A 169 10.85 -7.28 -1.34
N ASP A 170 11.81 -7.09 -0.42
CA ASP A 170 12.09 -8.04 0.65
C ASP A 170 10.91 -8.26 1.60
N HIS A 171 10.01 -7.28 1.71
CA HIS A 171 8.80 -7.37 2.52
C HIS A 171 7.58 -7.89 1.73
N MET A 172 7.74 -8.15 0.43
CA MET A 172 6.63 -8.49 -0.45
C MET A 172 6.53 -9.98 -0.76
N ARG A 173 5.32 -10.43 -1.05
CA ARG A 173 5.01 -11.74 -1.64
C ARG A 173 4.38 -11.50 -3.01
N ILE A 174 5.08 -11.93 -4.07
CA ILE A 174 4.64 -11.71 -5.45
C ILE A 174 3.59 -12.76 -5.81
N ILE A 175 2.41 -12.31 -6.24
CA ILE A 175 1.28 -13.17 -6.58
C ILE A 175 0.77 -12.79 -7.97
N ARG A 176 0.54 -13.78 -8.83
CA ARG A 176 -0.10 -13.58 -10.13
C ARG A 176 -1.57 -13.99 -10.03
N ILE A 177 -2.46 -13.16 -10.57
CA ILE A 177 -3.87 -13.49 -10.74
C ILE A 177 -4.06 -14.06 -12.15
N VAL A 178 -4.69 -15.23 -12.24
CA VAL A 178 -4.95 -15.98 -13.49
C VAL A 178 -6.44 -16.19 -13.73
#